data_AF-A0A3E0N5M4-F1
#
_entry.id   AF-A0A3E0N5M4-F1
#
_cell.length_a   1.000
_cell.length_b   1.000
_cell.length_c   1.000
_cell.angle_alpha   90.00
_cell.angle_beta   90.00
_cell.angle_gamma   90.00
#
_symmetry.space_group_name_H-M   'P 1'
#
loop_
_entity.id
_entity.type
_entity.pdbx_description
1 polymer ?
#
loop_
_entity_poly.entity_id
_entity_poly.type
_entity_poly.pdbx_seq_one_letter_code
_entity_poly.pdbx_strand_id
1 'polypeptide(L)'
;MDDAANPYRSPTVTDTPPGTPQGRLVDQIKPFLPGTRLATVASVLIAIVMLLEIVLVGVSLLAISVLTRYAAGEPVADTEFDFVNRLSMGVTGIHQIAFLVSGVAFLNWIYRAHRNLPSLGALELKYTPGWTVAYFFIPILNLFRPYQAVVEIMQGSDPGNVPGSERTASDTQPAGWWWTCWLIASFGSTIASRMFLLTADPATLIAANWIDIAASISSIVSGVLVLRIMRRIDKNQLTRHEYLQSEAGAAFLASLDTRELESEPARLERQFVEALLYGADLIDDRVHYYPDWAASMTREFGAEVEPRLEEIFQLAQQIGRQPRDQWRTLVEASLDSAAPSQP
;
A
#
# COMPACT_ATOMS: atom_id res chain seq x y z
N MET A 1 22.12 -38.18 31.64
CA MET A 1 23.00 -37.15 31.05
C MET A 1 22.09 -35.97 30.82
N ASP A 2 22.02 -35.15 31.85
CA ASP A 2 21.13 -34.00 31.97
C ASP A 2 21.67 -32.87 31.09
N ASP A 3 20.92 -32.52 30.03
CA ASP A 3 21.09 -31.23 29.36
C ASP A 3 20.36 -30.20 30.22
N ALA A 4 21.12 -29.59 31.14
CA ALA A 4 20.66 -28.46 31.93
C ALA A 4 20.14 -27.37 30.99
N ALA A 5 18.86 -27.01 31.15
CA ALA A 5 18.24 -25.89 30.47
C ALA A 5 19.09 -24.63 30.68
N ASN A 6 19.73 -24.15 29.61
CA ASN A 6 20.54 -22.94 29.63
C ASN A 6 19.66 -21.73 29.99
N PRO A 7 19.83 -21.12 31.18
CA PRO A 7 18.99 -20.01 31.64
C PRO A 7 19.21 -18.70 30.87
N TYR A 8 20.20 -18.66 29.98
CA TYR A 8 20.58 -17.48 29.18
C TYR A 8 20.30 -17.63 27.68
N ARG A 9 19.43 -18.57 27.28
CA ARG A 9 18.97 -18.62 25.89
C ARG A 9 18.10 -17.40 25.60
N SER A 10 18.46 -16.62 24.58
CA SER A 10 17.64 -15.51 24.07
C SER A 10 16.24 -16.02 23.74
N PRO A 11 15.16 -15.32 24.15
CA PRO A 11 13.80 -15.73 23.79
C PRO A 11 13.67 -15.86 22.28
N THR A 12 13.20 -17.01 21.81
CA THR A 12 12.82 -17.14 20.40
C THR A 12 11.47 -16.44 20.22
N VAL A 13 11.21 -15.84 19.06
CA VAL A 13 9.94 -15.12 18.75
C VAL A 13 8.67 -15.94 19.07
N THR A 14 8.80 -17.26 19.17
CA THR A 14 7.74 -18.21 19.53
C THR A 14 7.45 -18.33 21.04
N ASP A 15 8.24 -17.68 21.92
CA ASP A 15 8.13 -17.84 23.39
C ASP A 15 7.31 -16.73 24.06
N THR A 16 6.58 -15.90 23.31
CA THR A 16 5.63 -14.95 23.92
C THR A 16 4.47 -15.73 24.56
N PRO A 17 4.14 -15.47 25.84
CA PRO A 17 3.01 -16.14 26.48
C PRO A 17 1.72 -15.85 25.70
N PRO A 18 0.91 -16.87 25.33
CA PRO A 18 -0.34 -16.65 24.62
C PRO A 18 -1.25 -15.77 25.48
N GLY A 19 -1.49 -14.52 25.04
CA GLY A 19 -2.38 -13.59 25.72
C GLY A 19 -1.86 -12.16 25.91
N THR A 20 -0.55 -11.90 25.81
CA THR A 20 -0.02 -10.52 25.84
C THR A 20 -0.45 -9.73 24.58
N PRO A 21 -0.59 -8.39 24.65
CA PRO A 21 -0.96 -7.58 23.47
C PRO A 21 0.00 -7.75 22.28
N GLN A 22 1.30 -7.86 22.55
CA GLN A 22 2.34 -8.15 21.54
C GLN A 22 2.29 -9.59 21.03
N GLY A 23 2.08 -10.60 21.90
CA GLY A 23 1.91 -12.00 21.47
C GLY A 23 0.70 -12.19 20.55
N ARG A 24 -0.42 -11.50 20.84
CA ARG A 24 -1.60 -11.47 19.97
C ARG A 24 -1.37 -10.79 18.62
N LEU A 25 -0.43 -9.84 18.52
CA LEU A 25 -0.05 -9.19 17.26
C LEU A 25 0.83 -10.11 16.40
N VAL A 26 1.78 -10.81 17.02
CA VAL A 26 2.66 -11.79 16.35
C VAL A 26 1.87 -13.01 15.86
N ASP A 27 0.93 -13.52 16.66
CA ASP A 27 0.04 -14.63 16.29
C ASP A 27 -0.89 -14.33 15.09
N GLN A 28 -1.11 -13.05 14.77
CA GLN A 28 -1.92 -12.63 13.61
C GLN A 28 -1.12 -12.48 12.31
N ILE A 29 0.22 -12.57 12.35
CA ILE A 29 1.07 -12.44 11.17
C ILE A 29 1.00 -13.74 10.36
N LYS A 30 0.27 -13.68 9.24
CA LYS A 30 0.17 -14.80 8.30
C LYS A 30 1.54 -15.11 7.69
N PRO A 31 1.86 -16.39 7.43
CA PRO A 31 3.14 -16.77 6.84
C PRO A 31 3.33 -16.18 5.44
N PHE A 32 4.58 -15.84 5.12
CA PHE A 32 5.01 -15.34 3.82
C PHE A 32 4.65 -16.34 2.72
N LEU A 33 4.03 -15.86 1.64
CA LEU A 33 3.70 -16.66 0.46
C LEU A 33 4.49 -16.17 -0.74
N PRO A 34 5.42 -16.97 -1.30
CA PRO A 34 6.16 -16.60 -2.50
C PRO A 34 5.20 -16.25 -3.66
N GLY A 35 5.32 -15.03 -4.18
CA GLY A 35 4.48 -14.53 -5.28
C GLY A 35 4.87 -15.04 -6.66
N THR A 36 6.03 -15.69 -6.79
CA THR A 36 6.74 -15.91 -8.06
C THR A 36 5.92 -16.59 -9.15
N ARG A 37 5.13 -17.63 -8.84
CA ARG A 37 4.29 -18.32 -9.83
C ARG A 37 3.15 -17.44 -10.35
N LEU A 38 2.46 -16.73 -9.46
CA LEU A 38 1.35 -15.85 -9.85
C LEU A 38 1.85 -14.58 -10.55
N ALA A 39 2.97 -14.02 -10.09
CA ALA A 39 3.63 -12.92 -10.74
C ALA A 39 4.10 -13.29 -12.16
N THR A 40 4.56 -14.52 -12.35
CA THR A 40 4.95 -15.03 -13.68
C THR A 40 3.73 -15.17 -14.58
N VAL A 41 2.64 -15.79 -14.11
CA VAL A 41 1.39 -15.89 -14.87
C VAL A 41 0.85 -14.51 -15.25
N ALA A 42 0.75 -13.60 -14.28
CA ALA A 42 0.32 -12.23 -14.52
C ALA A 42 1.26 -11.51 -15.50
N SER A 43 2.59 -11.70 -15.38
CA SER A 43 3.56 -11.09 -16.29
C SER A 43 3.42 -11.57 -17.73
N VAL A 44 3.19 -12.87 -17.92
CA VAL A 44 2.97 -13.46 -19.26
C VAL A 44 1.66 -12.93 -19.86
N LEU A 45 0.59 -12.86 -19.08
CA LEU A 45 -0.69 -12.33 -19.53
C LEU A 45 -0.59 -10.84 -19.92
N ILE A 46 0.10 -10.03 -19.12
CA ILE A 46 0.36 -8.62 -19.45
C ILE A 46 1.19 -8.50 -20.74
N ALA A 47 2.19 -9.38 -20.95
CA ALA A 47 2.97 -9.40 -22.18
C ALA A 47 2.13 -9.78 -23.41
N ILE A 48 1.18 -10.71 -23.26
CA ILE A 48 0.21 -11.06 -24.32
C ILE A 48 -0.68 -9.86 -24.64
N VAL A 49 -1.19 -9.16 -23.62
CA VAL A 49 -1.98 -7.92 -23.82
C VAL A 49 -1.17 -6.88 -24.59
N MET A 50 0.09 -6.62 -24.22
CA MET A 50 0.95 -5.69 -24.96
C MET A 50 1.20 -6.12 -26.40
N LEU A 51 1.37 -7.42 -26.67
CA LEU A 51 1.50 -7.94 -28.03
C LEU A 51 0.23 -7.69 -28.86
N LEU A 52 -0.94 -7.89 -28.27
CA LEU A 52 -2.22 -7.63 -28.91
C LEU A 52 -2.45 -6.13 -29.17
N GLU A 53 -2.00 -5.25 -28.26
CA GLU A 53 -1.98 -3.79 -28.47
C GLU A 53 -1.13 -3.40 -29.69
N ILE A 54 0.04 -4.03 -29.88
CA ILE A 54 0.88 -3.79 -31.07
C ILE A 54 0.15 -4.22 -32.35
N VAL A 55 -0.56 -5.35 -32.31
CA VAL A 55 -1.38 -5.81 -33.45
C VAL A 55 -2.52 -4.81 -33.72
N LEU A 56 -3.21 -4.34 -32.68
CA LEU A 56 -4.28 -3.35 -32.79
C LEU A 56 -3.79 -2.04 -33.40
N VAL A 57 -2.59 -1.56 -33.04
CA VAL A 57 -1.97 -0.39 -33.71
C VAL A 57 -1.84 -0.63 -35.22
N GLY A 58 -1.41 -1.82 -35.63
CA GLY A 58 -1.35 -2.20 -37.06
C GLY A 58 -2.73 -2.19 -37.73
N VAL A 59 -3.76 -2.71 -37.04
CA VAL A 59 -5.14 -2.70 -37.54
C VAL A 59 -5.69 -1.27 -37.66
N SER A 60 -5.42 -0.40 -36.68
CA SER A 60 -5.86 1.01 -36.71
C SER A 60 -5.16 1.79 -37.84
N LEU A 61 -3.89 1.50 -38.13
CA LEU A 61 -3.19 2.05 -39.29
C LEU A 61 -3.80 1.60 -40.63
N LEU A 62 -4.19 0.32 -40.74
CA LEU A 62 -4.92 -0.18 -41.91
C LEU A 62 -6.31 0.48 -42.03
N ALA A 63 -7.03 0.67 -40.92
CA ALA A 63 -8.30 1.38 -40.92
C ALA A 63 -8.14 2.83 -41.38
N ILE A 64 -7.12 3.55 -40.89
CA ILE A 64 -6.81 4.91 -41.33
C ILE A 64 -6.53 4.96 -42.84
N SER A 65 -5.75 4.02 -43.39
CA SER A 65 -5.42 4.04 -44.82
C SER A 65 -6.66 3.85 -45.70
N VAL A 66 -7.55 2.91 -45.35
CA VAL A 66 -8.81 2.66 -46.05
C VAL A 66 -9.75 3.86 -45.93
N LEU A 67 -9.94 4.39 -44.73
CA LEU A 67 -10.82 5.54 -44.48
C LEU A 67 -10.33 6.81 -45.19
N THR A 68 -9.01 7.03 -45.26
CA THR A 68 -8.43 8.20 -45.93
C THR A 68 -8.66 8.13 -47.44
N ARG A 69 -8.44 6.96 -48.05
CA ARG A 69 -8.72 6.74 -49.48
C ARG A 69 -10.19 6.93 -49.80
N TYR A 70 -11.08 6.37 -48.98
CA TYR A 70 -12.51 6.55 -49.12
C TYR A 70 -12.93 8.02 -49.01
N ALA A 71 -12.39 8.76 -48.04
CA ALA A 71 -12.65 10.18 -47.88
C ALA A 71 -12.13 11.03 -49.07
N ALA A 72 -11.08 10.58 -49.75
CA ALA A 72 -10.57 11.20 -50.97
C ALA A 72 -11.40 10.87 -52.23
N GLY A 73 -12.45 10.05 -52.11
CA GLY A 73 -13.30 9.62 -53.23
C GLY A 73 -12.67 8.52 -54.08
N GLU A 74 -11.61 7.86 -53.60
CA GLU A 74 -11.04 6.71 -54.29
C GLU A 74 -11.99 5.51 -54.21
N PRO A 75 -12.05 4.67 -55.26
CA PRO A 75 -12.79 3.42 -55.20
C PRO A 75 -12.15 2.48 -54.16
N VAL A 76 -12.91 2.16 -53.12
CA VAL A 76 -12.59 1.16 -52.10
C VAL A 76 -13.65 0.06 -52.18
N ALA A 77 -13.22 -1.20 -52.26
CA ALA A 77 -14.14 -2.31 -52.35
C ALA A 77 -14.81 -2.60 -51.01
N ASP A 78 -16.09 -2.95 -51.01
CA ASP A 78 -16.82 -3.33 -49.79
C ASP A 78 -16.11 -4.48 -49.04
N THR A 79 -15.51 -5.42 -49.77
CA THR A 79 -14.73 -6.53 -49.20
C THR A 79 -13.51 -6.08 -48.40
N GLU A 80 -12.92 -4.93 -48.75
CA GLU A 80 -11.76 -4.35 -48.05
C GLU A 80 -12.21 -3.75 -46.70
N PHE A 81 -13.29 -2.96 -46.70
CA PHE A 81 -13.92 -2.47 -45.46
C PHE A 81 -14.31 -3.61 -44.53
N ASP A 82 -14.99 -4.60 -45.08
CA ASP A 82 -15.43 -5.79 -44.38
C ASP A 82 -14.28 -6.58 -43.75
N PHE A 83 -13.17 -6.72 -44.47
CA PHE A 83 -11.98 -7.41 -43.98
C PHE A 83 -11.38 -6.66 -42.78
N VAL A 84 -11.16 -5.35 -42.90
CA VAL A 84 -10.59 -4.53 -41.82
C VAL A 84 -11.52 -4.52 -40.61
N ASN A 85 -12.83 -4.38 -40.81
CA ASN A 85 -13.80 -4.40 -39.72
C ASN A 85 -13.82 -5.74 -38.99
N ARG A 86 -13.87 -6.87 -39.72
CA ARG A 86 -13.85 -8.21 -39.10
C ARG A 86 -12.54 -8.48 -38.36
N LEU A 87 -11.41 -8.08 -38.93
CA LEU A 87 -10.10 -8.19 -38.28
C LEU A 87 -10.06 -7.37 -36.99
N SER A 88 -10.52 -6.11 -37.04
CA SER A 88 -10.59 -5.22 -35.88
C SER A 88 -11.47 -5.79 -34.76
N MET A 89 -12.69 -6.22 -35.08
CA MET A 89 -13.60 -6.82 -34.10
C MET A 89 -13.01 -8.11 -33.49
N GLY A 90 -12.40 -8.96 -34.32
CA GLY A 90 -11.79 -10.22 -33.87
C GLY A 90 -10.62 -9.99 -32.91
N VAL A 91 -9.66 -9.16 -33.30
CA VAL A 91 -8.49 -8.84 -32.47
C VAL A 91 -8.90 -8.11 -31.20
N THR A 92 -9.83 -7.15 -31.30
CA THR A 92 -10.36 -6.43 -30.13
C THR A 92 -11.04 -7.40 -29.16
N GLY A 93 -11.87 -8.33 -29.63
CA GLY A 93 -12.51 -9.33 -28.78
C GLY A 93 -11.51 -10.21 -28.02
N ILE A 94 -10.48 -10.70 -28.71
CA ILE A 94 -9.39 -11.47 -28.09
C ILE A 94 -8.61 -10.63 -27.07
N HIS A 95 -8.32 -9.37 -27.41
CA HIS A 95 -7.66 -8.42 -26.52
C HIS A 95 -8.47 -8.18 -25.24
N GLN A 96 -9.78 -7.96 -25.33
CA GLN A 96 -10.62 -7.73 -24.14
C GLN A 96 -10.64 -8.96 -23.21
N ILE A 97 -10.70 -10.17 -23.76
CA ILE A 97 -10.62 -11.40 -22.96
C ILE A 97 -9.25 -11.51 -22.26
N ALA A 98 -8.16 -11.32 -23.01
CA ALA A 98 -6.80 -11.35 -22.46
C ALA A 98 -6.60 -10.29 -21.37
N PHE A 99 -7.13 -9.08 -21.58
CA PHE A 99 -7.09 -7.97 -20.62
C PHE A 99 -7.83 -8.31 -19.32
N LEU A 100 -9.04 -8.87 -19.40
CA LEU A 100 -9.80 -9.29 -18.21
C LEU A 100 -9.09 -10.38 -17.42
N VAL A 101 -8.58 -11.41 -18.10
CA VAL A 101 -7.84 -12.51 -17.46
C VAL A 101 -6.55 -12.00 -16.82
N SER A 102 -5.83 -11.12 -17.52
CA SER A 102 -4.65 -10.43 -16.99
C SER A 102 -4.98 -9.59 -15.75
N GLY A 103 -6.09 -8.85 -15.78
CA GLY A 103 -6.57 -8.06 -14.65
C GLY A 103 -6.82 -8.91 -13.41
N VAL A 104 -7.50 -10.06 -13.56
CA VAL A 104 -7.71 -11.01 -12.45
C VAL A 104 -6.40 -11.54 -11.89
N ALA A 105 -5.44 -11.89 -12.75
CA ALA A 105 -4.13 -12.36 -12.32
C ALA A 105 -3.35 -11.26 -11.56
N PHE A 106 -3.38 -10.02 -12.08
CA PHE A 106 -2.77 -8.86 -11.46
C PHE A 106 -3.39 -8.51 -10.10
N LEU A 107 -4.72 -8.55 -9.99
CA LEU A 107 -5.42 -8.33 -8.71
C LEU A 107 -5.13 -9.43 -7.68
N ASN A 108 -4.96 -10.68 -8.11
CA ASN A 108 -4.52 -11.74 -7.20
C ASN A 108 -3.08 -11.53 -6.74
N TRP A 109 -2.20 -11.04 -7.62
CA TRP A 109 -0.83 -10.70 -7.26
C TRP A 109 -0.79 -9.51 -6.29
N ILE A 110 -1.53 -8.42 -6.52
CA ILE A 110 -1.53 -7.24 -5.62
C ILE A 110 -2.04 -7.58 -4.23
N TYR A 111 -3.09 -8.41 -4.14
CA TYR A 111 -3.62 -8.92 -2.87
C TYR A 111 -2.52 -9.65 -2.07
N ARG A 112 -1.78 -10.54 -2.74
CA ARG A 112 -0.73 -11.33 -2.09
C ARG A 112 0.49 -10.50 -1.72
N ALA A 113 0.94 -9.63 -2.63
CA ALA A 113 2.06 -8.75 -2.38
C ALA A 113 1.80 -7.86 -1.15
N HIS A 114 0.57 -7.34 -1.01
CA HIS A 114 0.16 -6.58 0.18
C HIS A 114 0.06 -7.47 1.43
N ARG A 115 -0.58 -8.65 1.33
CA ARG A 115 -0.68 -9.61 2.45
C ARG A 115 0.68 -10.04 3.01
N ASN A 116 1.73 -10.06 2.20
CA ASN A 116 3.07 -10.42 2.65
C ASN A 116 3.75 -9.34 3.49
N LEU A 117 3.31 -8.07 3.41
CA LEU A 117 4.00 -6.95 4.06
C LEU A 117 4.18 -7.12 5.59
N PRO A 118 3.17 -7.55 6.38
CA PRO A 118 3.36 -7.77 7.81
C PRO A 118 4.41 -8.84 8.12
N SER A 119 4.46 -9.92 7.33
CA SER A 119 5.47 -10.99 7.48
C SER A 119 6.90 -10.53 7.16
N LEU A 120 7.04 -9.38 6.54
CA LEU A 120 8.32 -8.74 6.24
C LEU A 120 8.67 -7.65 7.28
N GLY A 121 7.88 -7.48 8.33
CA GLY A 121 8.12 -6.46 9.36
C GLY A 121 7.70 -5.05 8.95
N ALA A 122 6.84 -4.90 7.93
CA ALA A 122 6.14 -3.64 7.67
C ALA A 122 4.94 -3.54 8.62
N LEU A 123 5.13 -2.81 9.71
CA LEU A 123 4.12 -2.49 10.72
C LEU A 123 3.58 -1.08 10.40
N GLU A 124 2.29 -0.81 10.62
CA GLU A 124 1.58 0.44 10.22
C GLU A 124 1.16 0.57 8.73
N LEU A 125 0.52 -0.46 8.18
CA LEU A 125 -0.07 -0.38 6.82
C LEU A 125 -1.36 0.44 6.84
N LYS A 126 -1.50 1.39 5.90
CA LYS A 126 -2.71 2.22 5.75
C LYS A 126 -3.85 1.46 5.07
N TYR A 127 -3.52 0.48 4.24
CA TYR A 127 -4.50 -0.31 3.52
C TYR A 127 -4.53 -1.76 4.01
N THR A 128 -5.64 -2.44 3.72
CA THR A 128 -5.74 -3.89 3.92
C THR A 128 -5.64 -4.60 2.56
N PRO A 129 -5.22 -5.88 2.51
CA PRO A 129 -5.12 -6.63 1.27
C PRO A 129 -6.44 -6.71 0.48
N GLY A 130 -7.59 -6.75 1.16
CA GLY A 130 -8.90 -6.75 0.48
C GLY A 130 -9.22 -5.40 -0.16
N TRP A 131 -8.93 -4.31 0.56
CA TRP A 131 -9.15 -2.96 0.06
C TRP A 131 -8.26 -2.61 -1.14
N THR A 132 -7.01 -3.11 -1.20
CA THR A 132 -6.14 -2.89 -2.36
C THR A 132 -6.73 -3.43 -3.67
N VAL A 133 -7.55 -4.49 -3.60
CA VAL A 133 -8.30 -5.03 -4.74
C VAL A 133 -9.61 -4.28 -4.97
N ALA A 134 -10.37 -4.02 -3.90
CA ALA A 134 -11.69 -3.37 -3.99
C ALA A 134 -11.64 -2.00 -4.67
N TYR A 135 -10.54 -1.26 -4.51
CA TYR A 135 -10.37 0.06 -5.12
C TYR A 135 -10.44 0.07 -6.65
N PHE A 136 -10.13 -1.04 -7.33
CA PHE A 136 -10.25 -1.12 -8.79
C PHE A 136 -11.71 -1.13 -9.27
N PHE A 137 -12.65 -1.50 -8.41
CA PHE A 137 -14.07 -1.64 -8.78
C PHE A 137 -14.91 -0.41 -8.42
N ILE A 138 -14.35 0.55 -7.66
CA ILE A 138 -15.05 1.76 -7.23
C ILE A 138 -14.57 2.92 -8.12
N PRO A 139 -15.40 3.47 -9.03
CA PRO A 139 -14.94 4.39 -10.08
C PRO A 139 -14.15 5.60 -9.58
N ILE A 140 -14.63 6.28 -8.54
CA ILE A 140 -13.97 7.47 -7.99
C ILE A 140 -12.63 7.10 -7.35
N LEU A 141 -12.60 6.00 -6.59
CA LEU A 141 -11.39 5.56 -5.90
C LEU A 141 -10.37 4.95 -6.86
N ASN A 142 -10.84 4.32 -7.93
CA ASN A 142 -10.00 3.72 -8.97
C ASN A 142 -9.01 4.75 -9.50
N LEU A 143 -9.35 6.04 -9.60
CA LEU A 143 -8.46 7.09 -10.12
C LEU A 143 -7.16 7.31 -9.33
N PHE A 144 -7.09 6.96 -8.05
CA PHE A 144 -5.90 7.27 -7.22
C PHE A 144 -5.56 6.21 -6.17
N ARG A 145 -6.52 5.43 -5.67
CA ARG A 145 -6.27 4.43 -4.62
C ARG A 145 -5.42 3.24 -5.09
N PRO A 146 -5.58 2.68 -6.30
CA PRO A 146 -4.69 1.64 -6.81
C PRO A 146 -3.22 2.06 -6.82
N TYR A 147 -2.93 3.29 -7.28
CA TYR A 147 -1.60 3.87 -7.22
C TYR A 147 -1.06 3.91 -5.79
N GLN A 148 -1.83 4.44 -4.85
CA GLN A 148 -1.43 4.52 -3.44
C GLN A 148 -1.18 3.14 -2.82
N ALA A 149 -1.97 2.13 -3.18
CA ALA A 149 -1.78 0.76 -2.73
C ALA A 149 -0.46 0.16 -3.26
N VAL A 150 -0.13 0.36 -4.53
CA VAL A 150 1.15 -0.10 -5.10
C VAL A 150 2.33 0.63 -4.45
N VAL A 151 2.22 1.94 -4.21
CA VAL A 151 3.26 2.72 -3.50
C VAL A 151 3.49 2.18 -2.09
N GLU A 152 2.43 1.87 -1.34
CA GLU A 152 2.56 1.25 -0.01
C GLU A 152 3.26 -0.12 -0.09
N ILE A 153 2.92 -0.95 -1.08
CA ILE A 153 3.59 -2.24 -1.30
C ILE A 153 5.06 -2.03 -1.62
N MET A 154 5.41 -1.08 -2.48
CA MET A 154 6.81 -0.76 -2.82
C MET A 154 7.59 -0.32 -1.58
N GLN A 155 7.02 0.58 -0.78
CA GLN A 155 7.65 1.11 0.43
C GLN A 155 7.83 0.02 1.50
N GLY A 156 6.79 -0.79 1.74
CA GLY A 156 6.84 -1.88 2.72
C GLY A 156 7.67 -3.08 2.27
N SER A 157 7.91 -3.21 0.96
CA SER A 157 8.83 -4.23 0.43
C SER A 157 10.28 -3.76 0.37
N ASP A 158 10.55 -2.46 0.53
CA ASP A 158 11.90 -1.90 0.38
C ASP A 158 12.88 -2.50 1.43
N PRO A 159 14.01 -3.08 1.02
CA PRO A 159 15.02 -3.59 1.95
C PRO A 159 15.60 -2.50 2.88
N GLY A 160 15.57 -1.23 2.47
CA GLY A 160 16.10 -0.11 3.24
C GLY A 160 15.12 0.51 4.26
N ASN A 161 13.83 0.11 4.25
CA ASN A 161 12.82 0.60 5.20
C ASN A 161 12.58 -0.43 6.30
N VAL A 162 13.50 -0.47 7.27
CA VAL A 162 13.43 -1.33 8.45
C VAL A 162 12.90 -0.51 9.64
N PRO A 163 12.07 -1.07 10.54
CA PRO A 163 11.80 -0.41 11.82
C PRO A 163 13.12 -0.07 12.51
N GLY A 164 13.37 1.22 12.82
CA GLY A 164 14.61 1.69 13.45
C GLY A 164 15.75 2.11 12.51
N SER A 165 15.59 2.04 11.18
CA SER A 165 16.53 2.66 10.22
C SER A 165 16.01 4.02 9.75
N GLU A 166 16.90 4.97 9.41
CA GLU A 166 16.50 6.20 8.72
C GLU A 166 15.78 5.81 7.41
N ARG A 167 14.53 6.25 7.26
CA ARG A 167 13.72 5.99 6.05
C ARG A 167 14.45 6.61 4.86
N THR A 168 15.12 5.78 4.06
CA THR A 168 15.55 6.21 2.74
C THR A 168 14.29 6.36 1.88
N ALA A 169 14.17 7.48 1.17
CA ALA A 169 13.03 7.71 0.29
C ALA A 169 12.97 6.57 -0.75
N SER A 170 12.05 5.61 -0.56
CA SER A 170 11.88 4.51 -1.51
C SER A 170 11.57 5.11 -2.88
N ASP A 171 12.38 4.77 -3.89
CA ASP A 171 12.13 5.22 -5.25
C ASP A 171 10.83 4.59 -5.77
N THR A 172 9.76 5.37 -5.65
CA THR A 172 8.39 5.02 -6.03
C THR A 172 7.98 5.71 -7.33
N GLN A 173 8.90 6.42 -7.99
CA GLN A 173 8.65 7.13 -9.25
C GLN A 173 8.08 6.22 -10.35
N PRO A 174 8.52 4.95 -10.52
CA PRO A 174 7.93 4.08 -11.53
C PRO A 174 6.42 3.89 -11.39
N ALA A 175 5.88 3.90 -10.15
CA ALA A 175 4.45 3.78 -9.91
C ALA A 175 3.66 4.99 -10.40
N GLY A 176 4.22 6.19 -10.27
CA GLY A 176 3.57 7.42 -10.76
C GLY A 176 3.46 7.43 -12.28
N TRP A 177 4.55 7.08 -12.98
CA TRP A 177 4.55 6.98 -14.44
C TRP A 177 3.65 5.86 -14.96
N TRP A 178 3.70 4.69 -14.32
CA TRP A 178 2.82 3.57 -14.65
C TRP A 178 1.35 4.00 -14.61
N TRP A 179 0.96 4.64 -13.51
CA TRP A 179 -0.41 5.06 -13.27
C TRP A 179 -0.85 6.16 -14.22
N THR A 180 0.03 7.13 -14.51
CA THR A 180 -0.22 8.21 -15.48
C THR A 180 -0.47 7.64 -16.87
N CYS A 181 0.40 6.73 -17.34
CA CYS A 181 0.22 6.06 -18.63
C CYS A 181 -1.08 5.23 -18.65
N TRP A 182 -1.41 4.54 -17.56
CA TRP A 182 -2.65 3.78 -17.45
C TRP A 182 -3.90 4.67 -17.56
N LEU A 183 -3.91 5.84 -16.92
CA LEU A 183 -5.01 6.80 -17.02
C LEU A 183 -5.15 7.34 -18.44
N ILE A 184 -4.04 7.74 -19.08
CA ILE A 184 -4.05 8.22 -20.47
C ILE A 184 -4.61 7.15 -21.42
N ALA A 185 -4.16 5.90 -21.27
CA ALA A 185 -4.67 4.78 -22.06
C ALA A 185 -6.17 4.54 -21.82
N SER A 186 -6.60 4.56 -20.55
CA SER A 186 -8.00 4.29 -20.17
C SER A 186 -8.96 5.36 -20.69
N PHE A 187 -8.61 6.65 -20.55
CA PHE A 187 -9.43 7.74 -21.09
C PHE A 187 -9.38 7.78 -22.61
N GLY A 188 -8.20 7.63 -23.22
CA GLY A 188 -8.04 7.63 -24.68
C GLY A 188 -8.85 6.53 -25.35
N SER A 189 -8.72 5.29 -24.87
CA SER A 189 -9.50 4.15 -25.37
C SER A 189 -11.01 4.32 -25.17
N THR A 190 -11.43 4.87 -24.03
CA THR A 190 -12.86 5.18 -23.79
C THR A 190 -13.38 6.20 -24.80
N ILE A 191 -12.62 7.27 -25.07
CA ILE A 191 -12.99 8.30 -26.05
C ILE A 191 -13.06 7.70 -27.45
N ALA A 192 -12.02 6.98 -27.89
CA ALA A 192 -12.00 6.33 -29.21
C ALA A 192 -13.16 5.34 -29.37
N SER A 193 -13.41 4.49 -28.38
CA SER A 193 -14.53 3.55 -28.36
C SER A 193 -15.89 4.24 -28.51
N ARG A 194 -16.10 5.38 -27.81
CA ARG A 194 -17.32 6.17 -27.97
C ARG A 194 -17.45 6.75 -29.38
N MET A 195 -16.36 7.24 -29.96
CA MET A 195 -16.38 7.76 -31.34
C MET A 195 -16.71 6.65 -32.35
N PHE A 196 -16.11 5.46 -32.23
CA PHE A 196 -16.42 4.32 -33.10
C PHE A 196 -17.90 3.89 -33.03
N LEU A 197 -18.55 4.05 -31.88
CA LEU A 197 -19.94 3.64 -31.69
C LEU A 197 -20.96 4.69 -32.16
N LEU A 198 -20.60 5.98 -32.16
CA LEU A 198 -21.55 7.08 -32.28
C LEU A 198 -21.58 7.74 -33.67
N THR A 199 -20.65 7.40 -34.57
CA THR A 199 -20.58 8.03 -35.89
C THR A 199 -20.07 7.09 -36.97
N ALA A 200 -20.49 7.34 -38.21
CA ALA A 200 -19.96 6.72 -39.43
C ALA A 200 -19.17 7.72 -40.29
N ASP A 201 -18.97 8.94 -39.81
CA ASP A 201 -18.21 9.98 -40.51
C ASP A 201 -16.72 9.58 -40.65
N PRO A 202 -16.18 9.49 -41.88
CA PRO A 202 -14.80 9.05 -42.10
C PRO A 202 -13.75 9.90 -41.38
N ALA A 203 -13.92 11.23 -41.33
CA ALA A 203 -12.97 12.12 -40.67
C ALA A 203 -12.89 11.85 -39.17
N THR A 204 -14.05 11.67 -38.53
CA THR A 204 -14.14 11.33 -37.11
C THR A 204 -13.60 9.93 -36.82
N LEU A 205 -13.84 8.96 -37.69
CA LEU A 205 -13.29 7.60 -37.55
C LEU A 205 -11.76 7.57 -37.71
N ILE A 206 -11.19 8.38 -38.60
CA ILE A 206 -9.73 8.56 -38.71
C ILE A 206 -9.17 9.14 -37.40
N ALA A 207 -9.81 10.19 -36.87
CA ALA A 207 -9.39 10.79 -35.59
C ALA A 207 -9.49 9.79 -34.43
N ALA A 208 -10.55 8.98 -34.37
CA ALA A 208 -10.72 7.94 -33.37
C ALA A 208 -9.59 6.89 -33.42
N ASN A 209 -9.18 6.45 -34.61
CA ASN A 209 -8.05 5.52 -34.77
C ASN A 209 -6.72 6.14 -34.31
N TRP A 210 -6.47 7.43 -34.54
CA TRP A 210 -5.26 8.09 -34.02
C TRP A 210 -5.25 8.19 -32.49
N ILE A 211 -6.41 8.48 -31.88
CA ILE A 211 -6.56 8.48 -30.42
C ILE A 211 -6.34 7.07 -29.86
N ASP A 212 -6.90 6.06 -30.53
CA ASP A 212 -6.73 4.65 -30.16
C ASP A 212 -5.25 4.23 -30.21
N ILE A 213 -4.52 4.58 -31.28
CA ILE A 213 -3.07 4.33 -31.38
C ILE A 213 -2.31 5.00 -30.23
N ALA A 214 -2.60 6.26 -29.91
CA ALA A 214 -1.96 6.96 -28.80
C ALA A 214 -2.27 6.29 -27.45
N ALA A 215 -3.50 5.82 -27.26
CA ALA A 215 -3.92 5.07 -26.08
C ALA A 215 -3.19 3.72 -25.98
N SER A 216 -3.08 2.96 -27.07
CA SER A 216 -2.34 1.69 -27.14
C SER A 216 -0.85 1.88 -26.82
N ILE A 217 -0.20 2.91 -27.35
CA ILE A 217 1.21 3.22 -27.00
C ILE A 217 1.35 3.48 -25.51
N SER A 218 0.45 4.28 -24.92
CA SER A 218 0.45 4.56 -23.49
C SER A 218 0.18 3.30 -22.65
N SER A 219 -0.72 2.43 -23.12
CA SER A 219 -1.04 1.12 -22.53
C SER A 219 0.20 0.21 -22.50
N ILE A 220 0.93 0.13 -23.62
CA ILE A 220 2.18 -0.65 -23.73
C ILE A 220 3.24 -0.11 -22.76
N VAL A 221 3.43 1.21 -22.69
CA VAL A 221 4.38 1.83 -21.74
C VAL A 221 3.98 1.52 -20.30
N SER A 222 2.68 1.62 -19.97
CA SER A 222 2.15 1.22 -18.67
C SER A 222 2.43 -0.26 -18.37
N GLY A 223 2.20 -1.15 -19.34
CA GLY A 223 2.52 -2.58 -19.25
C GLY A 223 3.99 -2.85 -18.94
N VAL A 224 4.92 -2.16 -19.60
CA VAL A 224 6.36 -2.27 -19.31
C VAL A 224 6.68 -1.81 -17.88
N LEU A 225 6.10 -0.68 -17.45
CA LEU A 225 6.34 -0.14 -16.11
C LEU A 225 5.77 -1.04 -15.01
N VAL A 226 4.57 -1.59 -15.17
CA VAL A 226 3.99 -2.51 -14.18
C VAL A 226 4.79 -3.80 -14.08
N LEU A 227 5.29 -4.35 -15.19
CA LEU A 227 6.17 -5.52 -15.17
C LEU A 227 7.48 -5.24 -14.41
N ARG A 228 8.05 -4.03 -14.55
CA ARG A 228 9.22 -3.63 -13.77
C ARG A 228 8.90 -3.49 -12.28
N ILE A 229 7.76 -2.89 -11.95
CA ILE A 229 7.29 -2.75 -10.56
C ILE A 229 7.08 -4.12 -9.92
N MET A 230 6.38 -5.03 -10.60
CA MET A 230 6.13 -6.40 -10.11
C MET A 230 7.43 -7.15 -9.82
N ARG A 231 8.37 -7.14 -10.78
CA ARG A 231 9.68 -7.78 -10.61
C ARG A 231 10.48 -7.17 -9.44
N ARG A 232 10.43 -5.84 -9.29
CA ARG A 232 11.12 -5.15 -8.19
C ARG A 232 10.52 -5.53 -6.84
N ILE A 233 9.20 -5.52 -6.71
CA ILE A 233 8.50 -5.91 -5.48
C ILE A 233 8.82 -7.36 -5.13
N ASP A 234 8.65 -8.30 -6.06
CA ASP A 234 8.90 -9.72 -5.79
C ASP A 234 10.35 -9.99 -5.37
N LYS A 235 11.32 -9.37 -6.06
CA LYS A 235 12.75 -9.48 -5.71
C LYS A 235 12.99 -8.95 -4.30
N ASN A 236 12.49 -7.77 -4.00
CA ASN A 236 12.70 -7.12 -2.71
C ASN A 236 12.04 -7.91 -1.56
N GLN A 237 10.82 -8.41 -1.76
CA GLN A 237 10.13 -9.25 -0.79
C GLN A 237 10.88 -10.56 -0.53
N LEU A 238 11.42 -11.20 -1.58
CA LEU A 238 12.21 -12.42 -1.43
C LEU A 238 13.51 -12.17 -0.67
N THR A 239 14.29 -11.16 -1.06
CA THR A 239 15.54 -10.78 -0.37
C THR A 239 15.28 -10.47 1.11
N ARG A 240 14.18 -9.79 1.43
CA ARG A 240 13.81 -9.46 2.80
C ARG A 240 13.39 -10.68 3.61
N HIS A 241 12.64 -11.59 2.99
CA HIS A 241 12.29 -12.87 3.62
C HIS A 241 13.54 -13.70 3.96
N GLU A 242 14.49 -13.80 3.01
CA GLU A 242 15.77 -14.48 3.21
C GLU A 242 16.62 -13.82 4.30
N TYR A 243 16.68 -12.49 4.34
CA TYR A 243 17.39 -11.75 5.37
C TYR A 243 16.81 -12.01 6.77
N LEU A 244 15.49 -11.96 6.93
CA LEU A 244 14.83 -12.21 8.22
C LEU A 244 15.00 -13.65 8.72
N GLN A 245 15.25 -14.61 7.82
CA GLN A 245 15.57 -15.99 8.18
C GLN A 245 17.05 -16.22 8.48
N SER A 246 17.93 -15.26 8.18
CA SER A 246 19.36 -15.35 8.44
C SER A 246 19.70 -15.05 9.91
N GLU A 247 20.84 -15.54 10.40
CA GLU A 247 21.35 -15.21 11.75
C GLU A 247 21.49 -13.70 11.97
N ALA A 248 21.86 -12.95 10.93
CA ALA A 248 21.95 -11.49 10.98
C ALA A 248 20.58 -10.83 11.16
N GLY A 249 19.53 -11.38 10.54
CA GLY A 249 18.15 -10.93 10.73
C GLY A 249 17.63 -11.25 12.12
N ALA A 250 17.94 -12.44 12.65
CA ALA A 250 17.62 -12.81 14.03
C ALA A 250 18.32 -11.90 15.05
N ALA A 251 19.61 -11.61 14.85
CA ALA A 251 20.35 -10.66 15.68
C ALA A 251 19.80 -9.23 15.58
N PHE A 252 19.37 -8.80 14.39
CA PHE A 252 18.72 -7.51 14.20
C PHE A 252 17.37 -7.43 14.93
N LEU A 253 16.51 -8.45 14.81
CA LEU A 253 15.23 -8.51 15.53
C LEU A 253 15.44 -8.53 17.04
N ALA A 254 16.42 -9.28 17.54
CA ALA A 254 16.81 -9.26 18.95
C ALA A 254 17.28 -7.85 19.39
N SER A 255 18.01 -7.14 18.51
CA SER A 255 18.44 -5.76 18.79
C SER A 255 17.30 -4.74 18.81
N LEU A 256 16.20 -5.01 18.09
CA LEU A 256 14.99 -4.19 18.13
C LEU A 256 14.24 -4.41 19.44
N ASP A 257 14.06 -5.66 19.86
CA ASP A 257 13.40 -6.00 21.13
C ASP A 257 14.17 -5.39 22.32
N THR A 258 15.51 -5.47 22.31
CA THR A 258 16.33 -4.81 23.34
C THR A 258 16.26 -3.29 23.28
N ARG A 259 16.18 -2.67 22.09
CA ARG A 259 16.01 -1.20 21.98
C ARG A 259 14.62 -0.75 22.40
N GLU A 260 13.58 -1.53 22.15
CA GLU A 260 12.22 -1.26 22.59
C GLU A 260 12.12 -1.39 24.12
N LEU A 261 12.74 -2.42 24.71
CA LEU A 261 12.88 -2.62 26.15
C LEU A 261 13.76 -1.55 26.82
N GLU A 262 14.84 -1.09 26.19
CA GLU A 262 15.66 0.01 26.69
C GLU A 262 14.96 1.37 26.58
N SER A 263 13.96 1.50 25.70
CA SER A 263 13.13 2.70 25.52
C SER A 263 11.87 2.74 26.38
N GLU A 264 11.61 1.71 27.20
CA GLU A 264 10.48 1.69 28.14
C GLU A 264 10.36 2.96 28.98
N PRO A 265 11.45 3.54 29.54
CA PRO A 265 11.35 4.78 30.32
C PRO A 265 10.81 5.94 29.47
N ALA A 266 11.28 6.09 28.24
CA ALA A 266 10.87 7.18 27.34
C ALA A 266 9.45 6.98 26.78
N ARG A 267 9.02 5.72 26.60
CA ARG A 267 7.66 5.37 26.18
C ARG A 267 6.67 5.59 27.31
N LEU A 268 6.99 5.16 28.52
CA LEU A 268 6.19 5.39 29.73
C LEU A 268 6.11 6.89 30.04
N GLU A 269 7.21 7.62 29.87
CA GLU A 269 7.24 9.07 30.05
C GLU A 269 6.34 9.78 29.03
N ARG A 270 6.41 9.42 27.73
CA ARG A 270 5.48 9.97 26.72
C ARG A 270 4.03 9.59 26.97
N GLN A 271 3.74 8.34 27.32
CA GLN A 271 2.39 7.91 27.67
C GLN A 271 1.87 8.65 28.89
N PHE A 272 2.72 8.92 29.88
CA PHE A 272 2.37 9.70 31.06
C PHE A 272 2.08 11.17 30.72
N VAL A 273 2.86 11.78 29.82
CA VAL A 273 2.61 13.13 29.29
C VAL A 273 1.27 13.20 28.56
N GLU A 274 1.03 12.26 27.66
CA GLU A 274 -0.23 12.20 26.88
C GLU A 274 -1.43 11.94 27.79
N ALA A 275 -1.29 11.05 28.78
CA ALA A 275 -2.30 10.80 29.81
C ALA A 275 -2.59 12.04 30.66
N LEU A 276 -1.57 12.80 31.07
CA LEU A 276 -1.74 14.04 31.83
C LEU A 276 -2.46 15.13 31.04
N LEU A 277 -2.07 15.32 29.77
CA LEU A 277 -2.69 16.33 28.91
C LEU A 277 -4.15 15.98 28.60
N TYR A 278 -4.42 14.70 28.29
CA TYR A 278 -5.78 14.20 28.09
C TYR A 278 -6.63 14.32 29.37
N GLY A 279 -6.05 13.96 30.52
CA GLY A 279 -6.69 14.08 31.82
C GLY A 279 -7.00 15.52 32.22
N ALA A 280 -6.13 16.48 31.88
CA ALA A 280 -6.34 17.91 32.13
C ALA A 280 -7.45 18.48 31.22
N ASP A 281 -7.50 18.07 29.95
CA ASP A 281 -8.56 18.46 29.01
C ASP A 281 -9.93 17.95 29.47
N LEU A 282 -10.00 16.71 29.97
CA LEU A 282 -11.19 16.13 30.59
C LEU A 282 -11.70 16.92 31.81
N ILE A 283 -10.80 17.56 32.57
CA ILE A 283 -11.14 18.36 33.76
C ILE A 283 -11.62 19.77 33.39
N ASP A 284 -11.04 20.38 32.35
CA ASP A 284 -11.40 21.73 31.87
C ASP A 284 -12.80 21.74 31.23
N ASP A 285 -13.17 20.68 30.51
CA ASP A 285 -14.43 20.68 29.75
C ASP A 285 -15.69 20.47 30.63
N ARG A 286 -15.65 19.74 31.76
CA ARG A 286 -16.77 19.57 32.74
C ARG A 286 -16.30 19.12 34.13
N VAL A 287 -16.89 19.70 35.20
CA VAL A 287 -16.71 19.23 36.60
C VAL A 287 -17.29 17.81 36.77
N HIS A 288 -16.43 16.78 36.79
CA HIS A 288 -16.83 15.39 37.07
C HIS A 288 -16.02 14.75 38.21
N TYR A 289 -16.71 13.86 38.93
CA TYR A 289 -16.26 13.10 40.10
C TYR A 289 -15.16 12.12 39.68
N TYR A 290 -14.12 11.94 40.52
CA TYR A 290 -12.94 11.09 40.25
C TYR A 290 -13.23 9.72 39.58
N PRO A 291 -14.29 8.96 39.95
CA PRO A 291 -14.58 7.66 39.34
C PRO A 291 -14.85 7.70 37.83
N ASP A 292 -15.52 8.73 37.32
CA ASP A 292 -15.85 8.84 35.89
C ASP A 292 -14.63 9.24 35.04
N TRP A 293 -13.78 10.09 35.64
CA TRP A 293 -12.48 10.48 35.07
C TRP A 293 -11.54 9.27 35.01
N ALA A 294 -11.41 8.53 36.11
CA ALA A 294 -10.57 7.33 36.22
C ALA A 294 -11.00 6.26 35.20
N ALA A 295 -12.30 6.01 35.07
CA ALA A 295 -12.83 5.06 34.09
C ALA A 295 -12.53 5.45 32.63
N SER A 296 -12.45 6.75 32.33
CA SER A 296 -12.09 7.25 31.00
C SER A 296 -10.60 7.07 30.73
N MET A 297 -9.75 7.35 31.73
CA MET A 297 -8.30 7.14 31.67
C MET A 297 -7.93 5.67 31.47
N THR A 298 -8.53 4.75 32.23
CA THR A 298 -8.28 3.30 32.09
C THR A 298 -8.77 2.76 30.74
N ARG A 299 -9.82 3.35 30.15
CA ARG A 299 -10.33 2.95 28.82
C ARG A 299 -9.38 3.35 27.69
N GLU A 300 -8.80 4.56 27.78
CA GLU A 300 -7.96 5.12 26.72
C GLU A 300 -6.51 4.62 26.81
N PHE A 301 -5.94 4.53 28.02
CA PHE A 301 -4.53 4.18 28.23
C PHE A 301 -4.31 2.78 28.83
N GLY A 302 -5.38 2.04 29.14
CA GLY A 302 -5.31 0.67 29.65
C GLY A 302 -5.08 0.57 31.17
N ALA A 303 -5.03 -0.67 31.68
CA ALA A 303 -4.87 -0.97 33.12
C ALA A 303 -3.47 -0.64 33.67
N GLU A 304 -2.50 -0.35 32.80
CA GLU A 304 -1.11 -0.04 33.16
C GLU A 304 -1.00 1.30 33.91
N VAL A 305 -1.93 2.22 33.69
CA VAL A 305 -1.96 3.56 34.31
C VAL A 305 -2.72 3.56 35.64
N GLU A 306 -3.48 2.49 35.93
CA GLU A 306 -4.34 2.34 37.12
C GLU A 306 -3.64 2.62 38.46
N PRO A 307 -2.39 2.15 38.70
CA PRO A 307 -1.68 2.42 39.96
C PRO A 307 -1.34 3.90 40.17
N ARG A 308 -1.28 4.69 39.09
CA ARG A 308 -0.87 6.11 39.08
C ARG A 308 -2.03 7.07 38.81
N LEU A 309 -3.27 6.59 38.69
CA LEU A 309 -4.43 7.43 38.38
C LEU A 309 -4.64 8.55 39.38
N GLU A 310 -4.43 8.30 40.67
CA GLU A 310 -4.54 9.35 41.70
C GLU A 310 -3.48 10.44 41.51
N GLU A 311 -2.24 10.05 41.23
CA GLU A 311 -1.14 10.99 40.98
C GLU A 311 -1.40 11.84 39.74
N ILE A 312 -1.82 11.19 38.64
CA ILE A 312 -2.17 11.84 37.38
C ILE A 312 -3.36 12.78 37.57
N PHE A 313 -4.36 12.40 38.37
CA PHE A 313 -5.53 13.23 38.65
C PHE A 313 -5.15 14.52 39.39
N GLN A 314 -4.32 14.42 40.42
CA GLN A 314 -3.87 15.58 41.19
C GLN A 314 -3.05 16.55 40.33
N LEU A 315 -2.14 16.03 39.49
CA LEU A 315 -1.35 16.83 38.57
C LEU A 315 -2.22 17.46 37.47
N ALA A 316 -3.12 16.69 36.86
CA ALA A 316 -4.05 17.17 35.85
C ALA A 316 -4.98 18.28 36.40
N GLN A 317 -5.39 18.21 37.67
CA GLN A 317 -6.13 19.29 38.34
C GLN A 317 -5.30 20.57 38.52
N GLN A 318 -4.01 20.45 38.79
CA GLN A 318 -3.11 21.61 38.92
C GLN A 318 -2.86 22.25 37.55
N ILE A 319 -2.65 21.43 36.52
CA ILE A 319 -2.40 21.87 35.14
C ILE A 319 -3.66 22.51 34.54
N GLY A 320 -4.83 21.88 34.69
CA GLY A 320 -6.11 22.36 34.16
C GLY A 320 -6.56 23.72 34.72
N ARG A 321 -5.97 24.20 35.83
CA ARG A 321 -6.21 25.55 36.37
C ARG A 321 -5.39 26.65 35.69
N GLN A 322 -4.43 26.27 34.85
CA GLN A 322 -3.55 27.19 34.13
C GLN A 322 -4.01 27.38 32.68
N PRO A 323 -3.60 28.45 31.99
CA PRO A 323 -3.88 28.63 30.56
C PRO A 323 -3.38 27.45 29.70
N ARG A 324 -4.18 27.00 28.73
CA ARG A 324 -3.89 25.81 27.88
C ARG A 324 -2.54 25.86 27.16
N ASP A 325 -2.06 27.05 26.82
CA ASP A 325 -0.76 27.28 26.17
C ASP A 325 0.44 26.93 27.07
N GLN A 326 0.23 26.81 28.40
CA GLN A 326 1.26 26.51 29.38
C GLN A 326 1.28 25.04 29.81
N TRP A 327 0.27 24.25 29.44
CA TRP A 327 0.08 22.89 29.97
C TRP A 327 1.25 21.98 29.66
N ARG A 328 1.71 21.98 28.41
CA ARG A 328 2.82 21.13 27.97
C ARG A 328 4.12 21.45 28.72
N THR A 329 4.43 22.73 28.88
CA THR A 329 5.62 23.20 29.61
C THR A 329 5.56 22.80 31.09
N LEU A 330 4.38 22.86 31.71
CA LEU A 330 4.18 22.47 33.10
C LEU A 330 4.27 20.95 33.31
N VAL A 331 3.74 20.16 32.37
CA VAL A 331 3.89 18.71 32.37
C VAL A 331 5.35 18.31 32.25
N GLU A 332 6.08 18.89 31.29
CA GLU A 332 7.50 18.63 31.08
C GLU A 332 8.33 19.05 32.31
N ALA A 333 8.05 20.19 32.94
CA ALA A 333 8.73 20.61 34.17
C ALA A 333 8.42 19.71 35.39
N SER A 334 7.22 19.12 35.46
CA SER A 334 6.85 18.20 36.55
C SER A 334 7.60 16.86 36.46
N LEU A 335 7.88 16.39 35.24
CA LEU A 335 8.68 15.20 34.98
C LEU A 335 10.14 15.39 35.40
N ASP A 336 10.73 16.54 35.05
CA ASP A 336 12.11 16.89 35.44
C ASP A 336 12.28 16.95 36.98
N SER A 337 11.23 17.34 37.71
CA SER A 337 11.26 17.39 39.18
C SER A 337 11.09 16.03 39.85
N ALA A 338 10.53 15.05 39.15
CA ALA A 338 10.29 13.68 39.63
C ALA A 338 11.46 12.73 39.32
N ALA A 339 12.41 13.15 38.49
CA ALA A 339 13.63 12.40 38.24
C ALA A 339 14.44 12.29 39.55
N PRO A 340 14.79 11.08 40.03
CA PRO A 340 15.60 10.94 41.23
C PRO A 340 16.94 11.65 41.02
N SER A 341 17.26 12.58 41.91
CA SER A 341 18.59 13.20 41.98
C SER A 341 19.65 12.09 41.98
N GLN A 342 20.39 11.98 40.89
CA GLN A 342 21.47 11.01 40.74
C GLN A 342 22.47 11.18 41.91
N PRO A 343 22.86 10.09 42.60
CA PRO A 343 23.99 10.13 43.53
C PRO A 343 25.32 10.32 42.80
#